data_AF-A0A516TLE3-F1
#
_entry.id   AF-A0A516TLE3-F1
#
_cell.length_a   1.000
_cell.length_b   1.000
_cell.length_c   1.000
_cell.angle_alpha   90.00
_cell.angle_beta   90.00
_cell.angle_gamma   90.00
#
_symmetry.space_group_name_H-M   'P 1'
#
loop_
_entity.id
_entity.type
_entity.pdbx_description
1 polymer ?
#
loop_
_entity_poly.entity_id
_entity_poly.type
_entity_poly.pdbx_seq_one_letter_code
_entity_poly.pdbx_strand_id
1 'polypeptide(L)'
;MYLHFEILNAHPKTQCLSPTLNFLVQVHYLGKERLDSALLQVRVMIDPKIKDYSLSELKRIERRFGPPESINNIVWCEKMLLLNRTDSIQTIDLPIEIRDDHESAIWYYFSSLEGGEIFLKFFFNGICYLLTEDKISVRSIPWSSECSYLMPYEIWKETIFRYYPDSLWIRLDHSLYKRLQDYQLSHGLPSPQTALERLLDKEQTETRRIV
;
A
#
# COMPACT_ATOMS: atom_id res chain seq x y z
N MET A 1 20.85 10.53 -17.08
CA MET A 1 19.99 10.64 -15.88
C MET A 1 20.92 10.71 -14.68
N TYR A 2 20.85 11.77 -13.85
CA TYR A 2 21.83 12.01 -12.78
C TYR A 2 21.55 11.23 -11.50
N LEU A 3 20.34 10.73 -11.33
CA LEU A 3 19.91 9.96 -10.18
C LEU A 3 19.40 8.62 -10.67
N HIS A 4 19.93 7.53 -10.14
CA HIS A 4 19.41 6.18 -10.36
C HIS A 4 18.83 5.66 -9.05
N PHE A 5 17.66 5.04 -9.10
CA PHE A 5 16.90 4.62 -7.93
C PHE A 5 16.77 3.11 -7.90
N GLU A 6 16.90 2.53 -6.71
CA GLU A 6 16.71 1.11 -6.47
C GLU A 6 16.02 0.91 -5.12
N ILE A 7 15.12 -0.07 -5.03
CA ILE A 7 14.56 -0.49 -3.76
C ILE A 7 15.35 -1.70 -3.28
N LEU A 8 16.12 -1.53 -2.20
CA LEU A 8 16.99 -2.58 -1.67
C LEU A 8 16.20 -3.65 -0.92
N ASN A 9 15.24 -3.21 -0.10
CA ASN A 9 14.36 -4.10 0.65
C ASN A 9 13.05 -3.40 1.03
N ALA A 10 12.11 -4.20 1.48
CA ALA A 10 10.91 -3.78 2.19
C ALA A 10 10.84 -4.54 3.52
N HIS A 11 10.31 -3.90 4.56
CA HIS A 11 10.10 -4.53 5.86
C HIS A 11 8.99 -3.85 6.66
N PRO A 12 8.35 -4.54 7.62
CA PRO A 12 7.39 -3.90 8.52
C PRO A 12 8.09 -2.85 9.38
N LYS A 13 7.60 -1.61 9.35
CA LYS A 13 8.12 -0.56 10.22
C LYS A 13 7.61 -0.77 11.64
N THR A 14 8.51 -0.74 12.61
CA THR A 14 8.16 -0.80 14.04
C THR A 14 7.81 0.59 14.57
N GLN A 15 7.20 0.65 15.77
CA GLN A 15 6.95 1.91 16.48
C GLN A 15 6.12 2.95 15.69
N CYS A 16 5.15 2.48 14.92
CA CYS A 16 4.17 3.35 14.24
C CYS A 16 2.80 3.18 14.90
N LEU A 17 1.93 4.19 14.76
CA LEU A 17 0.55 4.14 15.29
C LEU A 17 -0.41 3.37 14.36
N SER A 18 0.02 3.07 13.15
CA SER A 18 -0.75 2.40 12.10
C SER A 18 0.14 1.42 11.33
N PRO A 19 -0.44 0.39 10.68
CA PRO A 19 0.32 -0.55 9.87
C PRO A 19 1.13 0.18 8.80
N THR A 20 2.45 0.03 8.83
CA THR A 20 3.38 0.79 7.96
C THR A 20 4.46 -0.13 7.41
N LEU A 21 4.62 -0.12 6.09
CA LEU A 21 5.74 -0.75 5.39
C LEU A 21 6.83 0.29 5.16
N ASN A 22 8.08 -0.10 5.34
CA ASN A 22 9.22 0.75 5.05
C ASN A 22 9.98 0.17 3.86
N PHE A 23 10.14 0.97 2.80
CA PHE A 23 10.95 0.63 1.63
C PHE A 23 12.28 1.36 1.73
N LEU A 24 13.37 0.62 1.62
CA LEU A 24 14.71 1.20 1.66
C LEU A 24 15.12 1.60 0.24
N VAL A 25 15.07 2.90 -0.03
CA VAL A 25 15.40 3.47 -1.35
C VAL A 25 16.89 3.81 -1.37
N GLN A 26 17.63 3.19 -2.28
CA GLN A 26 18.99 3.59 -2.61
C GLN A 26 18.97 4.51 -3.82
N VAL A 27 19.66 5.64 -3.68
CA VAL A 27 19.80 6.64 -4.71
C VAL A 27 21.27 6.80 -5.06
N HIS A 28 21.58 6.57 -6.33
CA HIS A 28 22.92 6.75 -6.88
C HIS A 28 22.96 8.05 -7.66
N TYR A 29 23.76 9.00 -7.18
CA TYR A 29 24.05 10.22 -7.88
C TYR A 29 25.26 10.05 -8.81
N LEU A 30 25.05 10.27 -10.10
CA LEU A 30 26.02 10.06 -11.19
C LEU A 30 26.43 11.39 -11.87
N GLY A 31 26.08 12.52 -11.27
CA GLY A 31 26.43 13.84 -11.80
C GLY A 31 27.86 14.25 -11.50
N LYS A 32 28.39 15.15 -12.34
CA LYS A 32 29.72 15.74 -12.15
C LYS A 32 29.71 16.89 -11.13
N GLU A 33 28.61 17.64 -11.10
CA GLU A 33 28.36 18.71 -10.13
C GLU A 33 28.03 18.09 -8.78
N ARG A 34 28.09 18.83 -7.68
CA ARG A 34 27.71 18.30 -6.35
C ARG A 34 26.19 18.37 -6.19
N LEU A 35 25.54 17.29 -5.76
CA LEU A 35 24.12 17.38 -5.37
C LEU A 35 24.02 18.06 -4.01
N ASP A 36 23.32 19.18 -3.93
CA ASP A 36 23.05 19.86 -2.65
C ASP A 36 21.80 19.31 -1.97
N SER A 37 20.72 19.19 -2.73
CA SER A 37 19.45 18.62 -2.26
C SER A 37 18.56 18.24 -3.44
N ALA A 38 17.58 17.37 -3.22
CA ALA A 38 16.51 17.15 -4.17
C ALA A 38 15.18 16.94 -3.47
N LEU A 39 14.12 17.52 -4.03
CA LEU A 39 12.76 17.31 -3.57
C LEU A 39 12.03 16.45 -4.60
N LEU A 40 11.68 15.24 -4.18
CA LEU A 40 11.08 14.23 -5.04
C LEU A 40 9.66 13.92 -4.59
N GLN A 41 8.76 13.81 -5.54
CA GLN A 41 7.51 13.07 -5.39
C GLN A 41 7.75 11.64 -5.88
N VAL A 42 7.43 10.67 -5.02
CA VAL A 42 7.47 9.25 -5.31
C VAL A 42 6.04 8.76 -5.43
N ARG A 43 5.62 8.30 -6.61
CA ARG A 43 4.36 7.61 -6.82
C ARG A 43 4.61 6.11 -6.83
N VAL A 44 3.93 5.38 -5.95
CA VAL A 44 4.02 3.93 -5.85
C VAL A 44 2.77 3.32 -6.44
N MET A 45 2.96 2.39 -7.37
CA MET A 45 1.89 1.69 -8.06
C MET A 45 2.08 0.19 -7.96
N ILE A 46 0.97 -0.55 -7.96
CA ILE A 46 0.94 -2.00 -8.07
C ILE A 46 0.65 -2.35 -9.52
N ASP A 47 1.43 -3.26 -10.09
CA ASP A 47 1.17 -3.84 -11.41
C ASP A 47 0.58 -5.24 -11.24
N PRO A 48 -0.76 -5.38 -11.27
CA PRO A 48 -1.41 -6.66 -11.04
C PRO A 48 -1.21 -7.64 -12.21
N LYS A 49 -0.79 -7.18 -13.39
CA LYS A 49 -0.72 -8.03 -14.58
C LYS A 49 0.46 -8.99 -14.58
N ILE A 50 1.50 -8.66 -13.80
CA ILE A 50 2.76 -9.39 -13.78
C ILE A 50 2.70 -10.59 -12.83
N LYS A 51 1.81 -10.55 -11.83
CA LYS A 51 1.67 -11.62 -10.85
C LYS A 51 1.04 -12.87 -11.49
N ASP A 52 1.63 -14.02 -11.20
CA ASP A 52 0.99 -15.31 -11.46
C ASP A 52 0.01 -15.62 -10.32
N TYR A 53 -1.27 -15.78 -10.65
CA TYR A 53 -2.35 -15.94 -9.69
C TYR A 53 -2.81 -17.40 -9.61
N SER A 54 -3.09 -17.87 -8.40
CA SER A 54 -3.81 -19.12 -8.21
C SER A 54 -5.27 -19.00 -8.69
N LEU A 55 -5.92 -20.14 -8.97
CA LEU A 55 -7.32 -20.15 -9.40
C LEU A 55 -8.28 -19.52 -8.35
N SER A 56 -7.96 -19.61 -7.06
CA SER A 56 -8.73 -18.99 -5.99
C SER A 56 -8.49 -17.48 -5.91
N GLU A 57 -7.25 -17.03 -6.12
CA GLU A 57 -6.91 -15.62 -6.20
C GLU A 57 -7.60 -14.95 -7.39
N LEU A 58 -7.56 -15.58 -8.57
CA LEU A 58 -8.22 -15.08 -9.79
C LEU A 58 -9.70 -14.78 -9.54
N LYS A 59 -10.44 -15.74 -8.95
CA LYS A 59 -11.87 -15.54 -8.65
C LYS A 59 -12.13 -14.35 -7.73
N ARG A 60 -11.26 -14.10 -6.75
CA ARG A 60 -11.40 -12.98 -5.82
C ARG A 60 -11.07 -11.64 -6.49
N ILE A 61 -10.01 -11.60 -7.27
CA ILE A 61 -9.59 -10.42 -8.04
C ILE A 61 -10.65 -10.05 -9.08
N GLU A 62 -11.11 -11.02 -9.88
CA GLU A 62 -12.09 -10.81 -10.94
C GLU A 62 -13.41 -10.24 -10.43
N ARG A 63 -13.86 -10.67 -9.25
CA ARG A 63 -15.09 -10.17 -8.62
C ARG A 63 -15.07 -8.66 -8.43
N ARG A 64 -13.90 -8.06 -8.18
CA ARG A 64 -13.77 -6.62 -7.85
C ARG A 64 -13.19 -5.79 -8.99
N PHE A 65 -12.28 -6.37 -9.77
CA PHE A 65 -11.47 -5.65 -10.77
C PHE A 65 -11.70 -6.13 -12.21
N GLY A 66 -12.38 -7.26 -12.41
CA GLY A 66 -12.43 -7.94 -13.70
C GLY A 66 -11.15 -8.75 -13.99
N PRO A 67 -11.02 -9.30 -15.21
CA PRO A 67 -9.89 -10.16 -15.59
C PRO A 67 -8.54 -9.46 -15.39
N PRO A 68 -7.51 -10.12 -14.80
CA PRO A 68 -6.23 -9.49 -14.50
C PRO A 68 -5.56 -8.76 -15.66
N GLU A 69 -5.66 -9.27 -16.89
CA GLU A 69 -5.03 -8.65 -18.06
C GLU A 69 -5.62 -7.27 -18.38
N SER A 70 -6.86 -7.03 -17.95
CA SER A 70 -7.58 -5.77 -18.14
C SER A 70 -7.36 -4.75 -17.02
N ILE A 71 -6.79 -5.16 -15.88
CA ILE A 71 -6.63 -4.29 -14.71
C ILE A 71 -5.49 -3.31 -14.94
N ASN A 72 -5.79 -2.01 -14.97
CA ASN A 72 -4.75 -0.99 -14.99
C ASN A 72 -3.96 -0.97 -13.68
N ASN A 73 -2.73 -0.44 -13.72
CA ASN A 73 -1.91 -0.28 -12.52
C ASN A 73 -2.69 0.47 -11.43
N ILE A 74 -2.63 -0.06 -10.21
CA ILE A 74 -3.34 0.50 -9.05
C ILE A 74 -2.40 1.48 -8.38
N VAL A 75 -2.77 2.76 -8.28
CA VAL A 75 -2.01 3.73 -7.49
C VAL A 75 -2.15 3.37 -6.01
N TRP A 76 -1.04 3.05 -5.36
CA TRP A 76 -1.02 2.80 -3.92
C TRP A 76 -0.96 4.14 -3.17
N CYS A 77 0.08 4.93 -3.41
CA CYS A 77 0.24 6.21 -2.75
C CYS A 77 1.19 7.15 -3.49
N GLU A 78 1.18 8.41 -3.06
CA GLU A 78 2.21 9.38 -3.38
C GLU A 78 2.86 9.87 -2.08
N LYS A 79 4.19 9.99 -2.08
CA LYS A 79 4.99 10.42 -0.93
C LYS A 79 6.04 11.43 -1.39
N MET A 80 6.45 12.30 -0.48
CA MET A 80 7.60 13.17 -0.70
C MET A 80 8.87 12.50 -0.17
N LEU A 81 9.95 12.55 -0.94
CA LEU A 81 11.27 12.07 -0.56
C LEU A 81 12.27 13.23 -0.72
N LEU A 82 12.96 13.56 0.35
CA LEU A 82 13.98 14.61 0.37
C LEU A 82 15.36 13.95 0.32
N LEU A 83 16.12 14.26 -0.73
CA LEU A 83 17.54 13.93 -0.79
C LEU A 83 18.34 15.06 -0.17
N ASN A 84 19.32 14.68 0.64
CA ASN A 84 20.26 15.62 1.21
C ASN A 84 21.51 15.66 0.33
N ARG A 85 22.44 16.55 0.69
CA ARG A 85 23.73 16.66 0.03
C ARG A 85 24.44 15.30 -0.01
N THR A 86 24.77 14.85 -1.21
CA THR A 86 25.58 13.65 -1.43
C THR A 86 26.41 13.80 -2.68
N ASP A 87 27.56 13.15 -2.68
CA ASP A 87 28.47 13.11 -3.82
C ASP A 87 28.43 11.73 -4.51
N SER A 88 27.65 10.78 -3.97
CA SER A 88 27.55 9.41 -4.50
C SER A 88 26.22 8.74 -4.13
N ILE A 89 26.21 7.87 -3.13
CA ILE A 89 25.09 7.01 -2.79
C ILE A 89 24.41 7.55 -1.54
N GLN A 90 23.09 7.60 -1.55
CA GLN A 90 22.28 7.87 -0.37
C GLN A 90 21.22 6.79 -0.20
N THR A 91 21.05 6.29 1.02
CA THR A 91 19.99 5.34 1.36
C THR A 91 18.98 6.03 2.26
N ILE A 92 17.70 5.94 1.91
CA ILE A 92 16.62 6.67 2.59
C ILE A 92 15.42 5.75 2.80
N ASP A 93 14.77 5.92 3.94
CA ASP A 93 13.51 5.28 4.27
C ASP A 93 12.34 5.94 3.54
N LEU A 94 11.52 5.12 2.87
CA LEU A 94 10.23 5.51 2.33
C LEU A 94 9.12 4.77 3.09
N PRO A 95 8.60 5.35 4.19
CA PRO A 95 7.49 4.77 4.94
C PRO A 95 6.16 4.95 4.20
N ILE A 96 5.46 3.84 3.99
CA ILE A 96 4.14 3.77 3.35
C ILE A 96 3.17 3.14 4.35
N GLU A 97 2.25 3.97 4.82
CA GLU A 97 1.14 3.53 5.66
C GLU A 97 0.16 2.70 4.84
N ILE A 98 -0.23 1.55 5.36
CA ILE A 98 -1.34 0.78 4.84
C ILE A 98 -2.59 1.36 5.48
N ARG A 99 -3.35 2.09 4.67
CA ARG A 99 -4.63 2.64 5.12
C ARG A 99 -5.57 1.48 5.44
N ASP A 100 -6.15 1.57 6.61
CA ASP A 100 -7.20 0.66 7.08
C ASP A 100 -8.55 1.06 6.46
N ASP A 101 -8.59 0.95 5.15
CA ASP A 101 -9.76 1.19 4.33
C ASP A 101 -10.08 -0.09 3.57
N HIS A 102 -10.87 -0.94 4.23
CA HIS A 102 -11.30 -2.23 3.72
C HIS A 102 -12.08 -2.15 2.40
N GLU A 103 -12.56 -0.96 2.02
CA GLU A 103 -13.25 -0.73 0.76
C GLU A 103 -12.32 -0.24 -0.36
N SER A 104 -11.08 0.11 -0.01
CA SER A 104 -10.09 0.59 -0.97
C SER A 104 -9.66 -0.50 -1.94
N ALA A 105 -9.36 -0.10 -3.19
CA ALA A 105 -8.79 -1.00 -4.19
C ALA A 105 -7.50 -1.68 -3.70
N ILE A 106 -6.69 -0.97 -2.93
CA ILE A 106 -5.43 -1.48 -2.38
C ILE A 106 -5.73 -2.62 -1.41
N TRP A 107 -6.60 -2.39 -0.42
CA TRP A 107 -6.96 -3.42 0.55
C TRP A 107 -7.59 -4.64 -0.12
N TYR A 108 -8.56 -4.43 -1.02
CA TYR A 108 -9.18 -5.53 -1.77
C TYR A 108 -8.16 -6.33 -2.58
N TYR A 109 -7.22 -5.66 -3.23
CA TYR A 109 -6.18 -6.33 -4.00
C TYR A 109 -5.34 -7.24 -3.09
N PHE A 110 -4.72 -6.69 -2.04
CA PHE A 110 -3.88 -7.46 -1.13
C PHE A 110 -4.66 -8.58 -0.42
N SER A 111 -5.85 -8.30 0.10
CA SER A 111 -6.68 -9.29 0.80
C SER A 111 -7.20 -10.40 -0.12
N SER A 112 -7.14 -10.22 -1.45
CA SER A 112 -7.49 -11.28 -2.42
C SER A 112 -6.35 -12.27 -2.66
N LEU A 113 -5.14 -11.99 -2.18
CA LEU A 113 -3.95 -12.82 -2.41
C LEU A 113 -3.75 -13.84 -1.28
N GLU A 114 -3.23 -15.00 -1.66
CA GLU A 114 -2.82 -16.09 -0.77
C GLU A 114 -1.32 -16.11 -0.50
N GLY A 115 -0.50 -15.61 -1.45
CA GLY A 115 0.95 -15.69 -1.35
C GLY A 115 1.71 -15.08 -2.53
N GLY A 116 3.03 -15.29 -2.53
CA GLY A 116 3.91 -14.96 -3.66
C GLY A 116 4.31 -13.49 -3.71
N GLU A 117 4.76 -13.05 -4.88
CA GLU A 117 5.33 -11.71 -5.03
C GLU A 117 4.32 -10.73 -5.63
N ILE A 118 4.51 -9.46 -5.28
CA ILE A 118 3.67 -8.34 -5.70
C ILE A 118 4.57 -7.35 -6.42
N PHE A 119 4.25 -7.11 -7.68
CA PHE A 119 5.04 -6.21 -8.51
C PHE A 119 4.69 -4.76 -8.21
N LEU A 120 5.67 -4.01 -7.72
CA LEU A 120 5.55 -2.59 -7.41
C LEU A 120 6.39 -1.77 -8.39
N LYS A 121 5.84 -0.63 -8.83
CA LYS A 121 6.53 0.38 -9.63
C LYS A 121 6.63 1.67 -8.85
N PHE A 122 7.83 2.22 -8.76
CA PHE A 122 8.13 3.48 -8.09
C PHE A 122 8.52 4.49 -9.16
N PHE A 123 7.72 5.55 -9.30
CA PHE A 123 7.98 6.65 -10.22
C PHE A 123 8.47 7.85 -9.43
N PHE A 124 9.60 8.41 -9.84
CA PHE A 124 10.25 9.54 -9.19
C PHE A 124 10.14 10.75 -10.11
N ASN A 125 9.57 11.84 -9.58
CA ASN A 125 9.51 13.13 -10.28
C ASN A 125 9.90 14.23 -9.30
N GLY A 126 10.49 15.32 -9.78
CA GLY A 126 10.83 16.44 -8.92
C GLY A 126 11.96 17.29 -9.45
N ILE A 127 12.65 17.96 -8.53
CA ILE A 127 13.74 18.87 -8.82
C ILE A 127 14.95 18.56 -7.95
N CYS A 128 16.14 18.76 -8.51
CA CYS A 128 17.40 18.75 -7.78
C CYS A 128 18.11 20.10 -7.88
N TYR A 129 18.81 20.43 -6.79
CA TYR A 129 19.67 21.58 -6.64
C TYR A 129 21.12 21.09 -6.72
N LEU A 130 21.84 21.59 -7.72
CA LEU A 130 23.22 21.23 -7.97
C LEU A 130 24.12 22.40 -7.63
N LEU A 131 25.19 22.13 -6.90
CA LEU A 131 26.24 23.08 -6.56
C LEU A 131 27.41 22.92 -7.52
N THR A 132 27.79 24.06 -8.09
CA THR A 132 29.10 24.31 -8.72
C THR A 132 29.79 25.40 -7.90
N GLU A 133 31.13 25.55 -8.03
CA GLU A 133 31.98 26.37 -7.15
C GLU A 133 31.35 27.70 -6.69
N ASP A 134 30.69 28.44 -7.60
CA ASP A 134 30.06 29.73 -7.28
C ASP A 134 28.56 29.81 -7.63
N LYS A 135 27.90 28.71 -8.03
CA LYS A 135 26.52 28.75 -8.54
C LYS A 135 25.68 27.55 -8.13
N ILE A 136 24.42 27.83 -7.79
CA ILE A 136 23.37 26.83 -7.65
C ILE A 136 22.61 26.74 -8.99
N SER A 137 22.49 25.53 -9.53
CA SER A 137 21.65 25.25 -10.69
C SER A 137 20.47 24.35 -10.29
N VAL A 138 19.31 24.57 -10.89
CA VAL A 138 18.12 23.73 -10.68
C VAL A 138 17.90 22.88 -11.92
N ARG A 139 17.63 21.59 -11.71
CA ARG A 139 17.31 20.63 -12.77
C ARG A 139 16.06 19.85 -12.41
N SER A 140 15.18 19.64 -13.39
CA SER A 140 14.07 18.71 -13.25
C SER A 140 14.54 17.27 -13.44
N ILE A 141 13.96 16.36 -12.68
CA ILE A 141 14.20 14.93 -12.85
C ILE A 141 13.33 14.42 -14.00
N PRO A 142 13.89 13.62 -14.93
CA PRO A 142 13.12 13.07 -16.03
C PRO A 142 11.95 12.23 -15.53
N TRP A 143 10.82 12.31 -16.22
CA TRP A 143 9.61 11.54 -15.94
C TRP A 143 9.81 10.02 -16.09
N SER A 144 10.84 9.62 -16.83
CA SER A 144 11.25 8.22 -17.00
C SER A 144 12.05 7.66 -15.81
N SER A 145 12.17 8.41 -14.71
CA SER A 145 12.91 7.94 -13.54
C SER A 145 12.03 6.98 -12.74
N GLU A 146 12.20 5.69 -13.00
CA GLU A 146 11.42 4.64 -12.35
C GLU A 146 12.30 3.47 -11.91
N CYS A 147 11.83 2.73 -10.92
CA CYS A 147 12.34 1.41 -10.59
C CYS A 147 11.20 0.47 -10.23
N SER A 148 11.46 -0.83 -10.32
CA SER A 148 10.49 -1.88 -9.96
C SER A 148 11.01 -2.68 -8.79
N TYR A 149 10.09 -3.20 -7.98
CA TYR A 149 10.41 -4.04 -6.84
C TYR A 149 9.39 -5.17 -6.70
N LEU A 150 9.88 -6.40 -6.56
CA LEU A 150 9.07 -7.56 -6.24
C LEU A 150 8.98 -7.68 -4.73
N MET A 151 7.84 -7.31 -4.16
CA MET A 151 7.60 -7.39 -2.73
C MET A 151 6.96 -8.73 -2.37
N PRO A 152 7.56 -9.54 -1.49
CA PRO A 152 6.88 -10.72 -0.94
C PRO A 152 5.59 -10.34 -0.20
N TYR A 153 4.49 -11.02 -0.50
CA TYR A 153 3.19 -10.77 0.11
C TYR A 153 3.21 -10.96 1.64
N GLU A 154 4.07 -11.85 2.11
CA GLU A 154 4.26 -12.18 3.53
C GLU A 154 4.61 -10.93 4.35
N ILE A 155 5.34 -9.97 3.77
CA ILE A 155 5.70 -8.72 4.45
C ILE A 155 4.45 -7.88 4.73
N TRP A 156 3.52 -7.79 3.77
CA TRP A 156 2.24 -7.12 3.98
C TRP A 156 1.41 -7.85 5.04
N LYS A 157 1.31 -9.18 4.92
CA LYS A 157 0.54 -10.01 5.86
C LYS A 157 1.08 -9.89 7.29
N GLU A 158 2.39 -9.94 7.49
CA GLU A 158 3.03 -9.74 8.79
C GLU A 158 2.74 -8.33 9.33
N THR A 159 2.83 -7.32 8.46
CA THR A 159 2.55 -5.93 8.85
C THR A 159 1.12 -5.77 9.34
N ILE A 160 0.13 -6.31 8.63
CA ILE A 160 -1.27 -6.25 9.07
C ILE A 160 -1.48 -7.05 10.35
N PHE A 161 -1.02 -8.30 10.41
CA PHE A 161 -1.20 -9.18 11.56
C PHE A 161 -0.62 -8.58 12.87
N ARG A 162 0.47 -7.83 12.79
CA ARG A 162 1.08 -7.17 13.96
C ARG A 162 0.16 -6.13 14.61
N TYR A 163 -0.66 -5.44 13.82
CA TYR A 163 -1.58 -4.42 14.33
C TYR A 163 -2.97 -4.99 14.59
N TYR A 164 -3.36 -6.00 13.82
CA TYR A 164 -4.70 -6.56 13.75
C TYR A 164 -4.64 -8.10 13.78
N PRO A 165 -4.22 -8.71 14.91
CA PRO A 165 -3.98 -10.16 14.97
C PRO A 165 -5.28 -10.98 14.89
N ASP A 166 -6.33 -10.55 15.61
CA ASP A 166 -7.58 -11.30 15.78
C ASP A 166 -8.83 -10.51 15.36
N SER A 167 -8.66 -9.30 14.83
CA SER A 167 -9.78 -8.40 14.49
C SER A 167 -9.46 -7.55 13.29
N LEU A 168 -10.49 -7.08 12.60
CA LEU A 168 -10.40 -6.16 11.47
C LEU A 168 -11.37 -5.01 11.68
N TRP A 169 -11.07 -3.84 11.13
CA TRP A 169 -11.98 -2.71 11.19
C TRP A 169 -12.97 -2.76 10.03
N ILE A 170 -14.25 -2.58 10.33
CA ILE A 170 -15.28 -2.47 9.30
C ILE A 170 -15.79 -1.04 9.32
N ARG A 171 -15.69 -0.36 8.19
CA ARG A 171 -16.32 0.95 8.02
C ARG A 171 -17.83 0.75 7.93
N LEU A 172 -18.57 1.46 8.79
CA LEU A 172 -20.02 1.50 8.76
C LEU A 172 -20.46 2.96 8.70
N ASP A 173 -21.44 3.26 7.86
CA ASP A 173 -22.08 4.57 7.87
C ASP A 173 -22.81 4.80 9.21
N HIS A 174 -22.87 6.05 9.64
CA HIS A 174 -23.46 6.42 10.94
C HIS A 174 -24.88 5.89 11.13
N SER A 175 -25.71 5.89 10.08
CA SER A 175 -27.08 5.38 10.12
C SER A 175 -27.13 3.86 10.32
N LEU A 176 -26.25 3.12 9.66
CA LEU A 176 -26.15 1.67 9.79
C LEU A 176 -25.60 1.29 11.16
N TYR A 177 -24.57 2.00 11.64
CA TYR A 177 -24.02 1.80 12.98
C TYR A 177 -25.08 2.03 14.06
N LYS A 178 -25.89 3.09 13.95
CA LYS A 178 -27.01 3.34 14.86
C LYS A 178 -28.03 2.19 14.84
N ARG A 179 -28.41 1.69 13.66
CA ARG A 179 -29.31 0.53 13.54
C ARG A 179 -28.72 -0.72 14.20
N LEU A 180 -27.41 -0.94 14.08
CA LEU A 180 -26.73 -2.04 14.75
C LEU A 180 -26.78 -1.89 16.28
N GLN A 181 -26.56 -0.68 16.80
CA GLN A 181 -26.70 -0.38 18.23
C GLN A 181 -28.13 -0.60 18.73
N ASP A 182 -29.15 -0.10 18.00
CA ASP A 182 -30.56 -0.28 18.36
C ASP A 182 -30.95 -1.77 18.39
N TYR A 183 -30.45 -2.55 17.41
CA TYR A 183 -30.63 -4.00 17.38
C TYR A 183 -29.95 -4.68 18.57
N GLN A 184 -28.70 -4.31 18.88
CA GLN A 184 -27.95 -4.82 20.01
C GLN A 184 -28.70 -4.59 21.33
N LEU A 185 -29.18 -3.37 21.57
CA LEU A 185 -29.89 -2.98 22.80
C LEU A 185 -31.24 -3.70 22.93
N SER A 186 -32.05 -3.73 21.87
CA SER A 186 -33.37 -4.38 21.88
C SER A 186 -33.31 -5.89 22.11
N HIS A 187 -32.16 -6.52 21.81
CA HIS A 187 -31.94 -7.96 21.96
C HIS A 187 -31.07 -8.32 23.17
N GLY A 188 -30.68 -7.35 24.01
CA GLY A 188 -29.87 -7.56 25.21
C GLY A 188 -28.48 -8.12 24.92
N LEU A 189 -27.86 -7.76 23.78
CA LEU A 189 -26.59 -8.34 23.34
C LEU A 189 -25.39 -7.58 23.92
N PRO A 190 -24.32 -8.27 24.34
CA PRO A 190 -23.21 -7.67 25.08
C PRO A 190 -22.26 -6.84 24.21
N SER A 191 -22.26 -7.05 22.89
CA SER A 191 -21.39 -6.31 21.98
C SER A 191 -21.99 -6.20 20.56
N PRO A 192 -21.52 -5.23 19.74
CA PRO A 192 -21.81 -5.18 18.31
C PRO A 192 -21.37 -6.45 17.57
N GLN A 193 -20.29 -7.11 18.01
CA GLN A 193 -19.81 -8.36 17.43
C GLN A 193 -20.84 -9.48 17.58
N THR A 194 -21.38 -9.68 18.79
CA THR A 194 -22.43 -10.67 19.05
C THR A 194 -23.72 -10.34 18.28
N ALA A 195 -24.01 -9.05 18.09
CA ALA A 195 -25.12 -8.61 17.24
C ALA A 195 -24.93 -9.02 15.78
N LEU A 196 -23.73 -8.85 15.22
CA LEU A 196 -23.39 -9.26 13.86
C LEU A 196 -23.41 -10.79 13.71
N GLU A 197 -22.80 -11.54 14.62
CA GLU A 197 -22.82 -13.01 14.64
C GLU A 197 -24.27 -13.54 14.58
N ARG A 198 -25.13 -13.02 15.45
CA ARG A 198 -26.55 -13.39 15.49
C ARG A 198 -27.30 -13.05 14.20
N LEU A 199 -27.00 -11.92 13.55
CA LEU A 199 -27.62 -11.54 12.29
C LEU A 199 -27.20 -12.49 11.15
N LEU A 200 -25.92 -12.85 11.08
CA LEU A 200 -25.40 -13.78 10.09
C LEU A 200 -25.94 -15.21 10.28
N ASP A 201 -26.04 -15.68 11.53
CA ASP A 201 -26.59 -17.01 11.83
C ASP A 201 -28.07 -17.13 11.45
N LYS A 202 -28.85 -16.05 11.63
CA LYS A 202 -30.26 -16.00 11.20
C LYS A 202 -30.39 -16.15 9.68
N GLU A 203 -29.59 -15.42 8.92
CA GLU A 203 -29.61 -15.47 7.45
C GLU A 203 -29.23 -16.85 6.90
N GLN A 204 -28.22 -17.50 7.49
CA GLN A 204 -27.81 -18.85 7.13
C GLN A 204 -28.91 -19.90 7.41
N THR A 205 -29.68 -19.70 8.48
CA THR A 205 -30.79 -20.59 8.85
C THR A 205 -31.98 -20.43 7.90
N GLU A 206 -32.25 -19.22 7.40
CA GLU A 206 -33.32 -18.96 6.43
C GLU A 206 -32.96 -19.48 5.03
N THR A 207 -31.71 -19.31 4.58
CA THR A 207 -31.26 -19.81 3.27
C THR A 207 -31.28 -21.35 3.21
N ARG A 208 -30.95 -22.04 4.31
CA ARG A 208 -31.07 -23.51 4.42
C ARG A 208 -32.51 -24.04 4.47
N ARG A 209 -33.52 -23.19 4.70
CA ARG A 209 -34.93 -23.60 4.69
C ARG A 209 -35.58 -23.45 3.31
N ILE A 210 -34.94 -22.73 2.40
CA ILE A 210 -35.45 -22.42 1.05
C ILE A 210 -34.80 -23.31 -0.02
N VAL A 211 -33.69 -23.98 0.31
CA VAL A 211 -33.02 -25.02 -0.50
C VAL A 211 -33.43 -26.41 0.01
#